data_AF-A0A9X0PXR1-F1
#
_entry.id   AF-A0A9X0PXR1-F1
#
_cell.length_a   1.000
_cell.length_b   1.000
_cell.length_c   1.000
_cell.angle_alpha   90.00
_cell.angle_beta   90.00
_cell.angle_gamma   90.00
#
_symmetry.space_group_name_H-M   'P 1'
#
loop_
_entity.id
_entity.type
_entity.pdbx_description
1 polymer ?
#
loop_
_entity_poly.entity_id
_entity_poly.type
_entity_poly.pdbx_seq_one_letter_code
_entity_poly.pdbx_strand_id
1 'polypeptide(L)'
;MGDRKPAYLFREACQEYEFTPEELPDGDFIINIVYYTQNCHVIALRKNKCGIEVFNPSEGLFKSEDVNTLNVYLQERNKKVCQYIHIYRCQ
;
A
#
# COMPACT_ATOMS: atom_id res chain seq x y z
N MET A 1 2.96 18.82 -14.05
CA MET A 1 2.92 17.61 -13.21
C MET A 1 1.71 17.76 -12.31
N GLY A 2 0.61 17.09 -12.65
CA GLY A 2 -0.65 17.24 -11.91
C GLY A 2 -0.62 16.41 -10.63
N ASP A 3 -1.11 16.98 -9.53
CA ASP A 3 -1.29 16.31 -8.25
C ASP A 3 -2.06 15.00 -8.45
N ARG A 4 -1.33 13.87 -8.50
CA ARG A 4 -1.97 12.56 -8.41
C ARG A 4 -2.55 12.49 -7.01
N LYS A 5 -3.86 12.68 -6.88
CA LYS A 5 -4.54 12.44 -5.61
C LYS A 5 -4.41 10.94 -5.29
N PRO A 6 -4.09 10.58 -4.03
CA PRO A 6 -4.08 9.18 -3.64
C PRO A 6 -5.47 8.60 -3.87
N ALA A 7 -5.52 7.41 -4.47
CA ALA A 7 -6.75 6.65 -4.60
C ALA A 7 -7.24 6.18 -3.23
N TYR A 8 -6.30 5.89 -2.32
CA TYR A 8 -6.56 5.49 -0.94
C TYR A 8 -5.54 6.13 0.01
N LEU A 9 -6.00 6.53 1.19
CA LEU A 9 -5.19 7.02 2.30
C LEU A 9 -5.40 6.08 3.47
N PHE A 10 -4.35 5.79 4.23
CA PHE A 10 -4.41 5.18 5.56
C PHE A 10 -3.75 6.10 6.57
N ARG A 11 -4.36 6.25 7.74
CA ARG A 11 -3.80 7.00 8.88
C ARG A 11 -4.09 6.21 10.15
N GLU A 12 -3.04 5.89 10.92
CA GLU A 12 -3.16 5.11 12.17
C GLU A 12 -4.17 5.72 13.15
N ALA A 13 -4.35 7.04 13.12
CA ALA A 13 -5.24 7.80 14.00
C ALA A 13 -6.66 8.07 13.44
N CYS A 14 -7.01 7.61 12.23
CA CYS A 14 -8.35 7.79 11.67
C CYS A 14 -8.94 6.47 11.17
N GLN A 15 -9.93 5.93 11.90
CA GLN A 15 -10.74 4.78 11.47
C GLN A 15 -11.46 5.00 10.14
N GLU A 16 -11.71 6.26 9.75
CA GLU A 16 -12.36 6.62 8.48
C GLU A 16 -11.57 6.22 7.22
N TYR A 17 -10.30 5.82 7.37
CA TYR A 17 -9.36 5.55 6.28
C TYR A 17 -8.69 4.18 6.43
N GLU A 18 -9.40 3.20 7.00
CA GLU A 18 -8.92 1.83 7.06
C GLU A 18 -8.76 1.28 5.64
N PHE A 19 -7.56 0.82 5.31
CA PHE A 19 -7.29 0.29 3.98
C PHE A 19 -7.81 -1.15 3.90
N THR A 20 -8.95 -1.34 3.25
CA THR A 20 -9.55 -2.66 3.01
C THR A 20 -9.00 -3.24 1.72
N PRO A 21 -8.07 -4.20 1.74
CA PRO A 21 -7.37 -4.58 0.53
C PRO A 21 -8.26 -5.43 -0.42
N GLU A 22 -9.38 -5.96 0.07
CA GLU A 22 -10.42 -6.61 -0.73
C GLU A 22 -11.08 -5.64 -1.73
N GLU A 23 -11.10 -4.34 -1.42
CA GLU A 23 -11.67 -3.30 -2.27
C GLU A 23 -10.71 -2.81 -3.36
N LEU A 24 -9.47 -3.31 -3.40
CA LEU A 24 -8.52 -2.95 -4.45
C LEU A 24 -8.96 -3.53 -5.81
N PRO A 25 -9.17 -2.68 -6.85
CA PRO A 25 -9.45 -3.18 -8.18
C PRO A 25 -8.19 -3.79 -8.80
N ASP A 26 -8.37 -4.57 -9.86
CA ASP A 26 -7.23 -5.04 -10.66
C ASP A 26 -6.51 -3.84 -11.30
N GLY A 27 -5.18 -3.89 -11.29
CA GLY A 27 -4.32 -2.85 -11.82
C GLY A 27 -2.96 -2.79 -11.15
N ASP A 28 -2.17 -1.82 -11.62
CA ASP A 28 -0.86 -1.49 -11.07
C ASP A 28 -0.99 -0.28 -10.14
N PHE A 29 -0.25 -0.29 -9.04
CA PHE A 29 -0.32 0.69 -7.96
C PHE A 29 1.07 1.02 -7.44
N ILE A 30 1.23 2.25 -6.95
CA ILE A 30 2.38 2.70 -6.16
C ILE A 30 1.87 3.02 -4.76
N ILE A 31 2.58 2.49 -3.76
CA ILE A 31 2.25 2.64 -2.36
C ILE A 31 3.38 3.39 -1.67
N ASN A 32 3.10 4.59 -1.18
CA ASN A 32 4.03 5.39 -0.41
C ASN A 32 3.69 5.24 1.08
N ILE A 33 4.60 4.65 1.83
CA ILE A 33 4.55 4.52 3.28
C ILE A 33 5.36 5.68 3.89
N VAL A 34 4.73 6.51 4.70
CA VAL A 34 5.35 7.68 5.35
C VAL A 34 5.48 7.38 6.84
N TYR A 35 6.71 7.41 7.35
CA TYR A 35 7.01 7.15 8.76
C TYR A 35 6.99 8.42 9.61
N TYR A 36 6.76 8.30 10.92
CA TYR A 36 6.83 9.43 11.85
C TYR A 36 8.20 10.11 11.89
N THR A 37 9.25 9.41 11.45
CA THR A 37 10.62 9.94 11.33
C THR A 37 10.86 10.79 10.08
N GLN A 38 9.82 11.11 9.31
CA GLN A 38 9.87 11.78 8.00
C GLN A 38 10.58 10.98 6.88
N ASN A 39 10.94 9.72 7.15
CA ASN A 39 11.38 8.81 6.10
C ASN A 39 10.17 8.33 5.29
N CYS A 40 10.37 8.11 4.00
CA CYS A 40 9.36 7.55 3.10
C CYS A 40 9.89 6.26 2.47
N HIS A 41 9.02 5.27 2.33
CA HIS A 41 9.30 4.02 1.65
C HIS A 41 8.27 3.79 0.55
N VAL A 42 8.74 3.40 -0.64
CA VAL A 42 7.87 3.25 -1.82
C VAL A 42 7.88 1.80 -2.27
N ILE A 43 6.69 1.25 -2.46
CA ILE A 43 6.46 -0.12 -2.90
C ILE A 43 5.58 -0.08 -4.15
N ALA A 44 5.87 -0.92 -5.13
CA ALA A 44 4.99 -1.13 -6.28
C ALA A 44 4.12 -2.36 -6.05
N LEU A 45 2.87 -2.31 -6.49
CA LEU A 45 1.92 -3.40 -6.36
C LEU A 45 1.20 -3.64 -7.69
N ARG A 46 1.02 -4.90 -8.06
CA ARG A 46 0.15 -5.33 -9.15
C ARG A 46 -0.89 -6.28 -8.60
N LYS A 47 -2.16 -6.01 -8.87
CA LYS A 47 -3.28 -6.90 -8.54
C LYS A 47 -3.96 -7.36 -9.82
N ASN A 48 -4.18 -8.66 -9.95
CA ASN A 48 -4.94 -9.25 -11.03
C ASN A 48 -5.77 -10.45 -10.52
N LYS A 49 -6.53 -11.09 -11.40
CA LYS A 49 -7.33 -12.29 -11.08
C LYS A 49 -6.52 -13.47 -10.54
N CYS A 50 -5.20 -13.49 -10.76
CA CYS A 50 -4.31 -14.55 -10.32
C CYS A 50 -3.63 -14.24 -8.97
N GLY A 51 -3.86 -13.05 -8.39
CA GLY A 51 -3.31 -12.65 -7.10
C GLY A 51 -2.66 -11.27 -7.13
N ILE A 52 -1.73 -11.08 -6.19
CA ILE A 52 -1.04 -9.83 -5.92
C ILE A 52 0.48 -10.05 -6.03
N GLU A 53 1.14 -9.17 -6.78
CA GLU A 53 2.59 -9.05 -6.81
C GLU A 53 2.98 -7.74 -6.15
N VAL A 54 3.88 -7.79 -5.17
CA VAL A 54 4.40 -6.64 -4.43
C VAL A 54 5.90 -6.55 -4.66
N PHE A 55 6.37 -5.42 -5.16
CA PHE A 55 7.80 -5.16 -5.31
C PHE A 55 8.23 -4.09 -4.31
N ASN A 56 9.01 -4.50 -3.32
CA ASN A 56 9.65 -3.62 -2.35
C ASN A 56 11.13 -3.48 -2.72
N PRO A 57 11.66 -2.28 -3.03
CA PRO A 57 13.06 -2.08 -3.38
C PRO A 57 14.07 -2.59 -2.34
N SER A 58 13.67 -2.65 -1.06
CA SER A 58 14.50 -3.09 0.07
C SER A 58 14.43 -4.60 0.32
N GLU A 59 13.36 -5.27 -0.12
CA GLU A 59 13.09 -6.70 0.21
C GLU A 59 12.98 -7.60 -1.05
N GLY A 60 12.86 -7.01 -2.23
CA GLY A 60 12.66 -7.70 -3.50
C GLY A 60 11.20 -7.91 -3.88
N LEU A 61 10.97 -8.87 -4.78
CA LEU A 61 9.64 -9.22 -5.28
C LEU A 61 8.99 -10.27 -4.37
N PHE A 62 7.77 -9.97 -3.94
CA PHE A 62 6.90 -10.84 -3.18
C PHE A 62 5.63 -11.13 -4.00
N LYS A 63 5.14 -12.37 -3.98
CA LYS A 63 3.87 -12.75 -4.62
C LYS A 63 2.97 -13.41 -3.58
N SER A 64 1.70 -13.03 -3.58
CA SER A 64 0.68 -13.62 -2.72
C SER A 64 -0.60 -13.81 -3.53
N GLU A 65 -1.25 -14.96 -3.37
CA GLU A 65 -2.61 -15.16 -3.88
C GLU A 65 -3.65 -14.56 -2.93
N ASP A 66 -3.26 -14.29 -1.68
CA ASP A 66 -4.12 -13.80 -0.62
C ASP A 66 -3.94 -12.30 -0.36
N VAL A 67 -5.09 -11.63 -0.33
CA VAL A 67 -5.27 -10.20 -0.11
C VAL A 67 -5.06 -9.82 1.37
N ASN A 68 -5.29 -10.74 2.31
CA ASN A 68 -5.02 -10.50 3.74
C ASN A 68 -3.53 -10.40 4.02
N THR A 69 -2.71 -11.14 3.28
CA THR A 69 -1.25 -11.02 3.37
C THR A 69 -0.77 -9.62 3.00
N LEU A 70 -1.44 -8.94 2.07
CA LEU A 70 -1.18 -7.52 1.77
C LEU A 70 -1.58 -6.61 2.94
N ASN A 71 -2.68 -6.92 3.63
CA ASN A 71 -3.09 -6.18 4.83
C ASN A 71 -2.02 -6.24 5.91
N VAL A 72 -1.57 -7.46 6.24
CA VAL A 72 -0.54 -7.67 7.26
C VAL A 72 0.77 -6.97 6.87
N TYR A 73 1.13 -7.03 5.59
CA TYR A 73 2.35 -6.41 5.08
C TYR A 73 2.31 -4.88 5.14
N LEU A 74 1.21 -4.26 4.70
CA LEU A 74 1.09 -2.81 4.63
C LEU A 74 0.67 -2.18 5.94
N GLN A 75 -0.26 -2.79 6.70
CA GLN A 75 -0.79 -2.22 7.93
C GLN A 75 -0.11 -2.79 9.17
N GLU A 76 -0.19 -4.09 9.45
CA GLU A 76 0.23 -4.65 10.74
C GLU A 76 1.73 -4.45 11.02
N ARG A 77 2.59 -4.65 10.01
CA ARG A 77 4.04 -4.42 10.14
C ARG A 77 4.42 -2.96 10.35
N ASN A 78 3.59 -2.06 9.88
CA ASN A 78 3.87 -0.64 9.73
C ASN A 78 3.11 0.24 10.73
N LYS A 79 2.08 -0.32 11.38
CA LYS A 79 1.15 0.35 12.29
C LYS A 79 1.85 1.31 13.25
N LYS A 80 2.82 0.81 14.02
CA LYS A 80 3.48 1.58 15.09
C LYS A 80 4.52 2.61 14.62
N VAL A 81 4.89 2.58 13.34
CA VAL A 81 5.99 3.40 12.80
C VAL A 81 5.55 4.34 11.68
N CYS A 82 4.38 4.10 11.10
CA CYS A 82 3.85 4.86 9.98
C CYS A 82 2.86 5.93 10.41
N GLN A 83 3.04 7.11 9.85
CA GLN A 83 2.10 8.21 9.98
C GLN A 83 0.97 8.09 8.95
N TYR A 84 1.31 7.78 7.69
CA TYR A 84 0.35 7.62 6.59
C TYR A 84 0.79 6.58 5.57
N ILE A 85 -0.17 5.96 4.86
CA ILE A 85 0.08 5.21 3.63
C ILE A 85 -0.77 5.80 2.51
N HIS A 86 -0.15 6.15 1.39
CA HIS A 86 -0.82 6.60 0.19
C HIS A 86 -0.75 5.54 -0.89
N ILE A 87 -1.88 5.22 -1.51
CA ILE A 87 -1.95 4.26 -2.62
C ILE A 87 -2.41 5.01 -3.86
N TYR A 88 -1.62 4.91 -4.92
CA TYR A 88 -1.87 5.54 -6.21
C TYR A 88 -2.06 4.45 -7.26
N ARG A 89 -3.19 4.46 -7.97
CA ARG A 89 -3.35 3.60 -9.14
C ARG A 89 -2.56 4.18 -10.31
N CYS A 90 -1.78 3.35 -10.99
CA CYS A 90 -1.11 3.69 -12.24
C CYS A 90 -2.18 3.69 -13.35
N GLN A 91 -2.21 4.77 -14.13
CA GLN A 91 -3.07 4.92 -15.31
C GLN A 91 -2.37 4.39 -16.56
#